data_AF-A0A6N8KVQ9-F1
#
_entry.id   AF-A0A6N8KVQ9-F1
#
_cell.length_a   1.000
_cell.length_b   1.000
_cell.length_c   1.000
_cell.angle_alpha   90.00
_cell.angle_beta   90.00
_cell.angle_gamma   90.00
#
_symmetry.space_group_name_H-M   'P 1'
#
loop_
_entity.id
_entity.type
_entity.pdbx_description
1 polymer ?
#
loop_
_entity_poly.entity_id
_entity_poly.type
_entity_poly.pdbx_seq_one_letter_code
_entity_poly.pdbx_strand_id
1 'polypeptide(L)'
;MKRIIGRGAGLFVLCATLASCGQGQQKDNTAAGDARFSFVEDLPNKRIDILLDGKPYTSYRFADSLKKAVLYPLQTKGGHLVTRGWPVDPRANERTDHPHHIGLWFNYGDVNGLDFWNNSTAIAEEKKMKYGHINQSSVNALTSKGNEGVLDVTKYWLGPQGDSLLKEDTRYIFTVLPDSSTSITLDVKLSALTDVAMKDNKEGLIGIRLARELEHPSDKPATFTDANGIATTVEKADNTGVTGHYISSEGLEGDAVWGTRAKWVNLNGTIGDEEISLLILDHPQNPGYPAYWHARGYGLFAANPLGQAEFSKGKETLDFKLKKGDSTAFKYRVVIHAGSHLDNEGVKKMAEEFAGF
;
A
#
# COMPACT_ATOMS: atom_id res chain seq x y z
N MET A 1 -28.23 -62.44 -65.88
CA MET A 1 -26.92 -62.13 -66.49
C MET A 1 -26.42 -60.79 -65.93
N LYS A 2 -25.13 -60.74 -65.56
CA LYS A 2 -24.27 -59.59 -65.24
C LYS A 2 -24.51 -58.79 -63.93
N ARG A 3 -23.58 -59.02 -62.98
CA ARG A 3 -23.16 -58.13 -61.87
C ARG A 3 -22.43 -56.90 -62.41
N ILE A 4 -22.64 -55.71 -61.82
CA ILE A 4 -21.66 -54.61 -61.57
C ILE A 4 -22.23 -53.77 -60.38
N ILE A 5 -21.69 -53.84 -59.14
CA ILE A 5 -20.81 -52.84 -58.45
C ILE A 5 -21.36 -51.40 -58.60
N GLY A 6 -21.78 -50.61 -57.61
CA GLY A 6 -21.31 -50.42 -56.24
C GLY A 6 -20.95 -48.93 -56.08
N ARG A 7 -21.68 -48.17 -55.24
CA ARG A 7 -21.24 -46.94 -54.54
C ARG A 7 -22.39 -46.40 -53.68
N GLY A 8 -22.32 -46.66 -52.38
CA GLY A 8 -23.17 -46.02 -51.38
C GLY A 8 -22.65 -44.62 -51.07
N ALA A 9 -23.50 -43.62 -51.18
CA ALA A 9 -23.24 -42.28 -50.66
C ALA A 9 -23.72 -42.25 -49.20
N GLY A 10 -22.78 -42.37 -48.25
CA GLY A 10 -23.04 -42.11 -46.85
C GLY A 10 -23.03 -40.60 -46.61
N LEU A 11 -24.17 -40.05 -46.24
CA LEU A 11 -24.34 -38.65 -45.85
C LEU A 11 -23.78 -38.49 -44.42
N PHE A 12 -22.54 -38.01 -44.29
CA PHE A 12 -21.97 -37.61 -43.01
C PHE A 12 -22.57 -36.24 -42.62
N VAL A 13 -23.48 -36.24 -41.65
CA VAL A 13 -23.92 -35.01 -40.98
C VAL A 13 -22.81 -34.61 -40.01
N LEU A 14 -22.04 -33.59 -40.39
CA LEU A 14 -21.03 -32.96 -39.54
C LEU A 14 -21.75 -32.12 -38.48
N CYS A 15 -21.97 -32.69 -37.29
CA CYS A 15 -22.49 -31.97 -36.15
C CYS A 15 -21.36 -31.10 -35.57
N ALA A 16 -21.32 -29.82 -35.97
CA ALA A 16 -20.38 -28.85 -35.40
C ALA A 16 -20.86 -28.46 -34.00
N THR A 17 -20.34 -29.12 -32.96
CA THR A 17 -20.48 -28.65 -31.59
C THR A 17 -19.60 -27.41 -31.41
N LEU A 18 -20.22 -26.23 -31.51
CA LEU A 18 -19.62 -24.98 -31.06
C LEU A 18 -19.43 -25.06 -29.55
N ALA A 19 -18.22 -25.38 -29.12
CA ALA A 19 -17.78 -25.19 -27.74
C ALA A 19 -17.71 -23.67 -27.49
N SER A 20 -18.74 -23.13 -26.85
CA SER A 20 -18.71 -21.78 -26.31
C SER A 20 -17.71 -21.75 -25.17
N CYS A 21 -16.53 -21.16 -25.41
CA CYS A 21 -15.63 -20.75 -24.33
C CYS A 21 -16.39 -19.77 -23.45
N GLY A 22 -16.74 -20.19 -22.24
CA GLY A 22 -17.29 -19.31 -21.22
C GLY A 22 -16.28 -18.20 -20.91
N GLN A 23 -16.53 -17.00 -21.44
CA GLN A 23 -15.94 -15.79 -20.90
C GLN A 23 -16.41 -15.69 -19.45
N GLY A 24 -15.47 -15.77 -18.51
CA GLY A 24 -15.75 -15.48 -17.11
C GLY A 24 -16.37 -14.09 -17.03
N GLN A 25 -17.60 -14.00 -16.52
CA GLN A 25 -18.24 -12.72 -16.27
C GLN A 25 -17.42 -11.98 -15.21
N GLN A 26 -16.69 -10.95 -15.65
CA GLN A 26 -16.15 -9.93 -14.77
C GLN A 26 -17.34 -9.25 -14.08
N LYS A 27 -17.43 -9.36 -12.76
CA LYS A 27 -18.44 -8.64 -11.98
C LYS A 27 -18.00 -7.19 -11.85
N ASP A 28 -18.41 -6.37 -12.81
CA ASP A 28 -18.28 -4.93 -12.68
C ASP A 28 -19.36 -4.43 -11.71
N ASN A 29 -18.93 -4.05 -10.49
CA ASN A 29 -19.74 -3.16 -9.66
C ASN A 29 -19.51 -1.74 -10.18
N THR A 30 -20.16 -1.41 -11.31
CA THR A 30 -20.28 -0.02 -11.76
C THR A 30 -20.93 0.81 -10.64
N ALA A 31 -20.49 2.06 -10.48
CA ALA A 31 -21.05 2.96 -9.49
C ALA A 31 -22.58 3.03 -9.64
N ALA A 32 -23.31 2.47 -8.69
CA ALA A 32 -24.76 2.55 -8.65
C ALA A 32 -25.18 3.89 -8.02
N GLY A 33 -25.81 4.78 -8.80
CA GLY A 33 -26.31 6.07 -8.31
C GLY A 33 -25.23 7.13 -8.04
N ASP A 34 -25.45 8.00 -7.04
CA ASP A 34 -24.60 9.13 -6.60
C ASP A 34 -23.19 8.73 -6.06
N ALA A 35 -22.77 7.47 -6.26
CA ALA A 35 -21.48 6.98 -5.80
C ALA A 35 -20.34 7.41 -6.73
N ARG A 36 -19.28 7.96 -6.15
CA ARG A 36 -18.08 8.38 -6.91
C ARG A 36 -17.03 7.29 -7.05
N PHE A 37 -16.96 6.37 -6.09
CA PHE A 37 -16.03 5.24 -6.14
C PHE A 37 -16.70 3.99 -6.72
N SER A 38 -15.95 3.21 -7.51
CA SER A 38 -16.37 1.89 -7.98
C SER A 38 -15.22 0.89 -7.92
N PHE A 39 -15.55 -0.40 -7.90
CA PHE A 39 -14.60 -1.49 -7.72
C PHE A 39 -14.72 -2.49 -8.87
N VAL A 40 -13.57 -2.86 -9.44
CA VAL A 40 -13.48 -3.86 -10.50
C VAL A 40 -12.59 -5.00 -10.02
N GLU A 41 -13.17 -6.18 -9.85
CA GLU A 41 -12.44 -7.35 -9.37
C GLU A 41 -11.70 -8.05 -10.52
N ASP A 42 -10.39 -8.23 -10.37
CA ASP A 42 -9.53 -9.03 -11.24
C ASP A 42 -8.86 -10.13 -10.38
N LEU A 43 -9.71 -11.06 -9.93
CA LEU A 43 -9.31 -12.14 -9.03
C LEU A 43 -8.23 -13.07 -9.61
N PRO A 44 -8.19 -13.41 -10.91
CA PRO A 44 -7.10 -14.19 -11.49
C PRO A 44 -5.72 -13.54 -11.28
N ASN A 45 -5.65 -12.20 -11.34
CA ASN A 45 -4.42 -11.46 -11.07
C ASN A 45 -4.30 -10.98 -9.62
N LYS A 46 -5.18 -11.45 -8.72
CA LYS A 46 -5.20 -11.09 -7.29
C LYS A 46 -5.20 -9.56 -7.08
N ARG A 47 -6.12 -8.89 -7.77
CA ARG A 47 -6.24 -7.44 -7.82
C ARG A 47 -7.70 -6.98 -7.75
N ILE A 48 -7.94 -5.85 -7.11
CA ILE A 48 -9.20 -5.09 -7.19
C ILE A 48 -8.83 -3.67 -7.57
N ASP A 49 -9.29 -3.22 -8.73
CA ASP A 49 -9.09 -1.84 -9.18
C ASP A 49 -10.14 -0.94 -8.54
N ILE A 50 -9.69 0.17 -7.96
CA ILE A 50 -10.53 1.21 -7.36
C ILE A 50 -10.52 2.39 -8.33
N LEU A 51 -11.71 2.74 -8.80
CA LEU A 51 -11.92 3.87 -9.70
C LEU A 51 -12.57 5.03 -8.95
N LEU A 52 -12.24 6.25 -9.33
CA LEU A 52 -12.90 7.48 -8.91
C LEU A 52 -13.48 8.16 -10.15
N ASP A 53 -14.80 8.40 -10.14
CA ASP A 53 -15.55 8.98 -11.27
C ASP A 53 -15.27 8.23 -12.60
N GLY A 54 -15.14 6.90 -12.53
CA GLY A 54 -14.83 6.02 -13.65
C GLY A 54 -13.38 6.03 -14.13
N LYS A 55 -12.48 6.80 -13.50
CA LYS A 55 -11.05 6.85 -13.82
C LYS A 55 -10.22 6.05 -12.81
N PRO A 56 -9.05 5.51 -13.18
CA PRO A 56 -8.15 4.85 -12.23
C PRO A 56 -7.84 5.75 -11.03
N TYR A 57 -7.88 5.19 -9.82
CA TYR A 57 -7.50 5.89 -8.60
C TYR A 57 -6.41 5.14 -7.81
N THR A 58 -6.59 3.84 -7.59
CA THR A 58 -5.54 2.93 -7.11
C THR A 58 -5.98 1.48 -7.33
N SER A 59 -5.10 0.51 -7.09
CA SER A 59 -5.49 -0.90 -7.08
C SER A 59 -5.06 -1.54 -5.78
N TYR A 60 -5.95 -2.32 -5.19
CA TYR A 60 -5.62 -3.21 -4.10
C TYR A 60 -5.06 -4.52 -4.67
N ARG A 61 -3.79 -4.79 -4.41
CA ARG A 61 -3.04 -5.92 -4.95
C ARG A 61 -2.60 -6.85 -3.84
N PHE A 62 -2.83 -8.15 -4.02
CA PHE A 62 -2.62 -9.16 -2.97
C PHE A 62 -2.06 -10.48 -3.53
N ALA A 63 -1.26 -10.38 -4.59
CA ALA A 63 -0.52 -11.53 -5.13
C ALA A 63 0.47 -12.10 -4.11
N ASP A 64 0.63 -13.42 -4.06
CA ASP A 64 1.48 -14.11 -3.06
C ASP A 64 2.97 -13.76 -3.19
N SER A 65 3.37 -13.24 -4.36
CA SER A 65 4.72 -12.72 -4.63
C SER A 65 5.02 -11.44 -3.85
N LEU A 66 3.99 -10.65 -3.48
CA LEU A 66 4.14 -9.39 -2.73
C LEU A 66 4.38 -9.62 -1.24
N LYS A 67 4.02 -10.80 -0.72
CA LYS A 67 4.13 -11.21 0.71
C LYS A 67 3.28 -10.38 1.70
N LYS A 68 2.58 -9.36 1.20
CA LYS A 68 1.57 -8.54 1.87
C LYS A 68 0.70 -7.87 0.81
N ALA A 69 -0.52 -7.51 1.20
CA ALA A 69 -1.36 -6.70 0.33
C ALA A 69 -0.89 -5.23 0.32
N VAL A 70 -1.05 -4.56 -0.82
CA VAL A 70 -0.66 -3.16 -1.03
C VAL A 70 -1.72 -2.41 -1.83
N LEU A 71 -1.80 -1.09 -1.64
CA LEU A 71 -2.48 -0.19 -2.57
C LEU A 71 -1.44 0.38 -3.54
N TYR A 72 -1.54 0.03 -4.82
CA TYR A 72 -0.53 0.36 -5.82
C TYR A 72 -1.08 0.38 -7.27
N PRO A 73 -0.75 1.41 -8.08
CA PRO A 73 -0.09 2.65 -7.66
C PRO A 73 -1.03 3.57 -6.87
N LEU A 74 -0.49 4.52 -6.11
CA LEU A 74 -1.26 5.68 -5.65
C LEU A 74 -1.10 6.80 -6.69
N GLN A 75 -2.18 7.54 -6.94
CA GLN A 75 -2.16 8.65 -7.89
C GLN A 75 -3.07 9.81 -7.49
N THR A 76 -2.77 11.00 -8.00
CA THR A 76 -3.65 12.17 -7.90
C THR A 76 -4.88 12.01 -8.80
N LYS A 77 -5.88 12.88 -8.63
CA LYS A 77 -7.04 12.95 -9.54
C LYS A 77 -6.65 13.33 -10.97
N GLY A 78 -5.54 14.07 -11.12
CA GLY A 78 -4.93 14.40 -12.41
C GLY A 78 -4.25 13.22 -13.09
N GLY A 79 -4.02 12.12 -12.37
CA GLY A 79 -3.37 10.90 -12.89
C GLY A 79 -1.86 10.84 -12.64
N HIS A 80 -1.29 11.77 -11.87
CA HIS A 80 0.12 11.74 -11.50
C HIS A 80 0.38 10.65 -10.46
N LEU A 81 1.35 9.77 -10.72
CA LEU A 81 1.66 8.62 -9.86
C LEU A 81 2.53 9.06 -8.67
N VAL A 82 1.97 8.99 -7.46
CA VAL A 82 2.60 9.41 -6.19
C VAL A 82 3.60 8.38 -5.67
N THR A 83 3.40 7.10 -6.01
CA THR A 83 4.28 5.99 -5.61
C THR A 83 5.24 5.62 -6.73
N ARG A 84 6.47 5.18 -6.40
CA ARG A 84 7.42 4.69 -7.43
C ARG A 84 6.93 3.40 -8.08
N GLY A 85 7.44 3.13 -9.29
CA GLY A 85 7.18 1.95 -10.10
C GLY A 85 7.92 0.68 -9.64
N TRP A 86 9.18 0.83 -9.23
CA TRP A 86 10.03 -0.31 -8.85
C TRP A 86 9.50 -1.14 -7.65
N PRO A 87 9.51 -2.48 -7.72
CA PRO A 87 9.92 -3.34 -8.85
C PRO A 87 8.76 -3.78 -9.76
N VAL A 88 7.54 -3.32 -9.50
CA VAL A 88 6.31 -3.86 -10.13
C VAL A 88 6.10 -3.34 -11.54
N ASP A 89 6.36 -2.05 -11.75
CA ASP A 89 6.26 -1.37 -13.04
C ASP A 89 7.43 -0.36 -13.17
N PRO A 90 8.67 -0.83 -13.37
CA PRO A 90 9.86 0.01 -13.32
C PRO A 90 9.81 1.19 -14.30
N ARG A 91 10.05 2.41 -13.80
CA ARG A 91 10.16 3.62 -14.64
C ARG A 91 11.58 4.15 -14.62
N ALA A 92 11.97 4.95 -15.60
CA ALA A 92 13.30 5.54 -15.66
C ALA A 92 13.56 6.45 -14.45
N ASN A 93 14.82 6.52 -14.03
CA ASN A 93 15.32 7.38 -12.94
C ASN A 93 14.75 7.07 -11.55
N GLU A 94 14.19 5.88 -11.33
CA GLU A 94 13.72 5.45 -10.02
C GLU A 94 14.77 4.64 -9.28
N ARG A 95 14.83 4.77 -7.95
CA ARG A 95 15.72 3.94 -7.14
C ARG A 95 15.30 2.48 -7.20
N THR A 96 16.27 1.57 -7.27
CA THR A 96 16.05 0.10 -7.25
C THR A 96 16.26 -0.53 -5.87
N ASP A 97 16.45 0.29 -4.84
CA ASP A 97 16.63 -0.14 -3.45
C ASP A 97 15.33 -0.67 -2.82
N HIS A 98 15.44 -1.48 -1.77
CA HIS A 98 14.31 -1.98 -0.97
C HIS A 98 13.11 -2.46 -1.84
N PRO A 99 13.25 -3.53 -2.64
CA PRO A 99 12.19 -3.98 -3.57
C PRO A 99 10.89 -4.42 -2.87
N HIS A 100 10.89 -4.58 -1.55
CA HIS A 100 9.70 -4.87 -0.73
C HIS A 100 8.87 -3.63 -0.36
N HIS A 101 9.39 -2.41 -0.57
CA HIS A 101 8.61 -1.18 -0.37
C HIS A 101 7.82 -0.89 -1.66
N ILE A 102 6.52 -1.16 -1.62
CA ILE A 102 5.62 -1.09 -2.78
C ILE A 102 4.34 -0.39 -2.37
N GLY A 103 3.99 0.71 -3.05
CA GLY A 103 2.73 1.40 -2.85
C GLY A 103 2.53 1.88 -1.41
N LEU A 104 1.30 1.74 -0.91
CA LEU A 104 0.91 1.90 0.49
C LEU A 104 0.62 0.53 1.12
N TRP A 105 1.21 0.25 2.27
CA TRP A 105 1.07 -1.03 2.98
C TRP A 105 0.97 -0.87 4.50
N PHE A 106 0.60 -1.97 5.17
CA PHE A 106 0.59 -2.13 6.62
C PHE A 106 1.25 -3.47 6.98
N ASN A 107 2.33 -3.44 7.75
CA ASN A 107 3.02 -4.63 8.30
C ASN A 107 3.98 -4.21 9.45
N TYR A 108 4.82 -5.11 9.96
CA TYR A 108 5.74 -4.79 11.05
C TYR A 108 7.06 -5.57 10.96
N GLY A 109 8.12 -5.07 11.58
CA GLY A 109 9.46 -5.65 11.51
C GLY A 109 9.69 -6.89 12.36
N ASP A 110 9.00 -7.04 13.50
CA ASP A 110 9.19 -8.19 14.40
C ASP A 110 7.85 -8.61 15.03
N VAL A 111 7.33 -9.76 14.63
CA VAL A 111 6.20 -10.41 15.29
C VAL A 111 6.65 -11.79 15.74
N ASN A 112 6.77 -12.00 17.05
CA ASN A 112 7.29 -13.24 17.64
C ASN A 112 8.69 -13.65 17.10
N GLY A 113 9.55 -12.67 16.78
CA GLY A 113 10.89 -12.90 16.24
C GLY A 113 10.93 -13.14 14.73
N LEU A 114 9.80 -12.98 14.03
CA LEU A 114 9.70 -13.11 12.58
C LEU A 114 9.59 -11.74 11.91
N ASP A 115 10.31 -11.57 10.81
CA ASP A 115 10.31 -10.35 10.01
C ASP A 115 9.18 -10.37 8.98
N PHE A 116 8.25 -9.41 9.07
CA PHE A 116 7.19 -9.19 8.07
C PHE A 116 7.45 -7.95 7.20
N TRP A 117 8.50 -7.17 7.48
CA TRP A 117 8.83 -5.91 6.81
C TRP A 117 9.71 -6.11 5.58
N ASN A 118 10.87 -6.76 5.76
CA ASN A 118 11.85 -6.96 4.68
C ASN A 118 11.50 -8.14 3.76
N ASN A 119 10.27 -8.66 3.84
CA ASN A 119 9.86 -9.83 3.08
C ASN A 119 9.75 -9.52 1.58
N SER A 120 10.58 -10.19 0.78
CA SER A 120 10.63 -10.06 -0.68
C SER A 120 10.91 -11.41 -1.34
N THR A 121 10.70 -11.48 -2.65
CA THR A 121 11.09 -12.64 -3.48
C THR A 121 12.60 -12.87 -3.54
N ALA A 122 13.41 -11.89 -3.14
CA ALA A 122 14.87 -11.97 -3.15
C ALA A 122 15.48 -12.64 -1.90
N ILE A 123 14.65 -13.06 -0.93
CA ILE A 123 15.13 -13.75 0.27
C ILE A 123 15.60 -15.16 -0.11
N ALA A 124 16.86 -15.46 0.20
CA ALA A 124 17.46 -16.77 0.01
C ALA A 124 16.70 -17.85 0.81
N GLU A 125 16.57 -19.05 0.22
CA GLU A 125 15.72 -20.13 0.74
C GLU A 125 16.03 -20.45 2.21
N GLU A 126 17.31 -20.53 2.56
CA GLU A 126 17.80 -20.84 3.90
C GLU A 126 17.44 -19.80 4.96
N LYS A 127 17.04 -18.59 4.54
CA LYS A 127 16.64 -17.51 5.45
C LYS A 127 15.12 -17.43 5.64
N LYS A 128 14.32 -18.09 4.81
CA LYS A 128 12.85 -17.97 4.82
C LYS A 128 12.20 -18.29 6.17
N MET A 129 12.82 -19.17 6.96
CA MET A 129 12.38 -19.53 8.31
C MET A 129 12.40 -18.37 9.32
N LYS A 130 13.01 -17.23 8.98
CA LYS A 130 13.04 -16.02 9.81
C LYS A 130 11.96 -15.00 9.45
N TYR A 131 11.14 -15.29 8.43
CA TYR A 131 10.18 -14.34 7.88
C TYR A 131 8.75 -14.86 8.02
N GLY A 132 7.84 -13.94 8.29
CA GLY A 132 6.41 -14.15 8.18
C GLY A 132 5.85 -13.43 6.97
N HIS A 133 4.62 -13.76 6.57
CA HIS A 133 3.95 -13.12 5.45
C HIS A 133 2.46 -12.89 5.75
N ILE A 134 1.88 -11.88 5.12
CA ILE A 134 0.47 -11.50 5.32
C ILE A 134 -0.32 -11.94 4.10
N ASN A 135 -1.15 -12.97 4.28
CA ASN A 135 -1.99 -13.48 3.23
C ASN A 135 -3.40 -12.92 3.35
N GLN A 136 -3.90 -12.37 2.25
CA GLN A 136 -5.31 -12.04 2.16
C GLN A 136 -6.15 -13.31 2.08
N SER A 137 -7.20 -13.35 2.90
CA SER A 137 -8.13 -14.46 2.99
C SER A 137 -9.45 -14.18 2.28
N SER A 138 -10.04 -13.00 2.46
CA SER A 138 -11.36 -12.68 1.91
C SER A 138 -11.54 -11.20 1.64
N VAL A 139 -12.40 -10.90 0.66
CA VAL A 139 -13.07 -9.62 0.51
C VAL A 139 -14.41 -9.75 1.19
N ASN A 140 -14.61 -9.02 2.28
CA ASN A 140 -15.82 -9.09 3.09
C ASN A 140 -16.92 -8.18 2.52
N ALA A 141 -16.54 -6.99 2.04
CA ALA A 141 -17.46 -6.04 1.43
C ALA A 141 -16.75 -5.10 0.45
N LEU A 142 -17.48 -4.74 -0.62
CA LEU A 142 -17.18 -3.65 -1.53
C LEU A 142 -18.43 -2.77 -1.60
N THR A 143 -18.37 -1.57 -1.02
CA THR A 143 -19.54 -0.68 -0.96
C THR A 143 -19.16 0.73 -1.36
N SER A 144 -20.06 1.43 -2.06
CA SER A 144 -19.87 2.84 -2.42
C SER A 144 -21.14 3.64 -2.17
N LYS A 145 -20.99 4.87 -1.69
CA LYS A 145 -22.08 5.82 -1.50
C LYS A 145 -21.56 7.26 -1.48
N GLY A 146 -22.12 8.14 -2.32
CA GLY A 146 -21.69 9.54 -2.36
C GLY A 146 -20.19 9.65 -2.62
N ASN A 147 -19.51 10.41 -1.76
CA ASN A 147 -18.07 10.62 -1.78
C ASN A 147 -17.24 9.49 -1.15
N GLU A 148 -17.83 8.36 -0.75
CA GLU A 148 -17.13 7.28 -0.05
C GLU A 148 -17.19 5.94 -0.80
N GLY A 149 -16.06 5.23 -0.81
CA GLY A 149 -15.94 3.82 -1.17
C GLY A 149 -15.26 3.04 -0.04
N VAL A 150 -15.69 1.81 0.21
CA VAL A 150 -15.14 0.94 1.26
C VAL A 150 -14.76 -0.41 0.66
N LEU A 151 -13.50 -0.79 0.89
CA LEU A 151 -12.99 -2.15 0.72
C LEU A 151 -12.74 -2.74 2.10
N ASP A 152 -13.50 -3.76 2.48
CA ASP A 152 -13.34 -4.51 3.73
C ASP A 152 -12.74 -5.89 3.43
N VAL A 153 -11.64 -6.23 4.09
CA VAL A 153 -10.89 -7.47 3.84
C VAL A 153 -10.44 -8.12 5.13
N THR A 154 -10.30 -9.45 5.08
CA THR A 154 -9.66 -10.25 6.12
C THR A 154 -8.32 -10.77 5.61
N LYS A 155 -7.28 -10.70 6.45
CA LYS A 155 -5.94 -11.23 6.19
C LYS A 155 -5.44 -12.02 7.40
N TYR A 156 -4.44 -12.86 7.19
CA TYR A 156 -3.76 -13.58 8.26
C TYR A 156 -2.26 -13.35 8.19
N TRP A 157 -1.65 -13.08 9.34
CA TRP A 157 -0.21 -13.01 9.49
C TRP A 157 0.29 -14.40 9.81
N LEU A 158 1.02 -14.98 8.87
CA LEU A 158 1.44 -16.36 8.92
C LEU A 158 2.93 -16.47 9.22
N GLY A 159 3.28 -17.42 10.07
CA GLY A 159 4.64 -17.90 10.22
C GLY A 159 5.11 -18.65 8.97
N PRO A 160 6.40 -19.01 8.90
CA PRO A 160 6.98 -19.68 7.74
C PRO A 160 6.44 -21.10 7.50
N GLN A 161 5.74 -21.69 8.49
CA GLN A 161 5.10 -23.00 8.39
C GLN A 161 3.60 -22.89 8.04
N GLY A 162 3.08 -21.67 7.87
CA GLY A 162 1.65 -21.42 7.61
C GLY A 162 0.79 -21.33 8.87
N ASP A 163 1.39 -21.34 10.06
CA ASP A 163 0.73 -21.10 11.33
C ASP A 163 0.25 -19.64 11.41
N SER A 164 -1.03 -19.43 11.76
CA SER A 164 -1.58 -18.09 11.87
C SER A 164 -1.30 -17.47 13.23
N LEU A 165 -0.57 -16.35 13.24
CA LEU A 165 -0.23 -15.60 14.45
C LEU A 165 -1.29 -14.54 14.79
N LEU A 166 -1.70 -13.79 13.76
CA LEU A 166 -2.71 -12.73 13.85
C LEU A 166 -3.74 -12.90 12.75
N LYS A 167 -4.99 -12.57 13.07
CA LYS A 167 -6.02 -12.22 12.11
C LYS A 167 -6.08 -10.71 11.99
N GLU A 168 -6.03 -10.18 10.78
CA GLU A 168 -6.19 -8.76 10.48
C GLU A 168 -7.50 -8.54 9.74
N ASP A 169 -8.37 -7.72 10.29
CA ASP A 169 -9.52 -7.17 9.59
C ASP A 169 -9.20 -5.72 9.23
N THR A 170 -9.29 -5.35 7.95
CA THR A 170 -8.99 -3.99 7.50
C THR A 170 -10.12 -3.43 6.68
N ARG A 171 -10.56 -2.22 7.04
CA ARG A 171 -11.40 -1.38 6.20
C ARG A 171 -10.54 -0.28 5.58
N TYR A 172 -10.41 -0.32 4.27
CA TYR A 172 -9.89 0.79 3.46
C TYR A 172 -11.07 1.66 3.07
N ILE A 173 -11.12 2.88 3.60
CA ILE A 173 -12.19 3.84 3.35
C ILE A 173 -11.62 4.94 2.48
N PHE A 174 -12.05 4.97 1.22
CA PHE A 174 -11.68 5.97 0.23
C PHE A 174 -12.69 7.10 0.28
N THR A 175 -12.24 8.34 0.42
CA THR A 175 -13.14 9.49 0.54
C THR A 175 -12.67 10.66 -0.31
N VAL A 176 -13.60 11.32 -1.02
CA VAL A 176 -13.37 12.67 -1.55
C VAL A 176 -13.71 13.69 -0.47
N LEU A 177 -12.71 14.49 -0.07
CA LEU A 177 -12.84 15.51 0.97
C LEU A 177 -13.48 16.80 0.41
N PRO A 178 -14.01 17.70 1.27
CA PRO A 178 -14.68 18.94 0.84
C PRO A 178 -13.81 19.87 0.00
N ASP A 179 -12.50 19.88 0.25
CA ASP A 179 -11.49 20.65 -0.50
C ASP A 179 -11.08 19.98 -1.83
N SER A 180 -11.78 18.92 -2.24
CA SER A 180 -11.45 18.07 -3.39
C SER A 180 -10.19 17.22 -3.26
N SER A 181 -9.53 17.18 -2.11
CA SER A 181 -8.51 16.15 -1.83
C SER A 181 -9.14 14.74 -1.84
N THR A 182 -8.32 13.71 -2.00
CA THR A 182 -8.74 12.34 -1.71
C THR A 182 -8.07 11.84 -0.44
N SER A 183 -8.72 10.92 0.27
CA SER A 183 -8.12 10.25 1.41
C SER A 183 -8.35 8.75 1.40
N ILE A 184 -7.46 8.04 2.06
CA ILE A 184 -7.51 6.60 2.32
C ILE A 184 -7.37 6.44 3.83
N THR A 185 -8.48 6.16 4.51
CA THR A 185 -8.45 5.78 5.93
C THR A 185 -8.26 4.27 6.03
N LEU A 186 -7.27 3.84 6.79
CA LEU A 186 -7.06 2.44 7.16
C LEU A 186 -7.57 2.28 8.59
N ASP A 187 -8.64 1.52 8.77
CA ASP A 187 -9.13 1.08 10.07
C ASP A 187 -8.81 -0.42 10.20
N VAL A 188 -7.78 -0.72 11.00
CA VAL A 188 -7.16 -2.04 11.10
C VAL A 188 -7.43 -2.61 12.48
N LYS A 189 -8.01 -3.80 12.54
CA LYS A 189 -8.11 -4.60 13.76
C LYS A 189 -7.19 -5.81 13.67
N LEU A 190 -6.28 -5.95 14.64
CA LEU A 190 -5.46 -7.14 14.80
C LEU A 190 -6.00 -7.98 15.96
N SER A 191 -6.29 -9.25 15.71
CA SER A 191 -6.74 -10.22 16.72
C SER A 191 -5.71 -11.33 16.85
N ALA A 192 -5.23 -11.58 18.07
CA ALA A 192 -4.18 -12.54 18.35
C ALA A 192 -4.71 -13.97 18.39
N LEU A 193 -4.17 -14.84 17.54
CA LEU A 193 -4.53 -16.26 17.45
C LEU A 193 -3.62 -17.15 18.31
N THR A 194 -2.48 -16.58 18.72
CA THR A 194 -1.54 -17.07 19.70
C THR A 194 -1.11 -15.91 20.60
N ASP A 195 -0.26 -16.14 21.60
CA ASP A 195 0.41 -15.04 22.30
C ASP A 195 1.37 -14.34 21.32
N VAL A 196 1.21 -13.02 21.18
CA VAL A 196 1.97 -12.21 20.23
C VAL A 196 2.80 -11.16 20.97
N ALA A 197 4.07 -11.08 20.62
CA ALA A 197 4.98 -10.01 21.00
C ALA A 197 5.42 -9.26 19.74
N MET A 198 5.22 -7.95 19.76
CA MET A 198 5.71 -6.99 18.78
C MET A 198 6.65 -6.05 19.53
N LYS A 199 7.88 -6.52 19.75
CA LYS A 199 8.91 -5.75 20.45
C LYS A 199 9.27 -4.52 19.66
N ASP A 200 9.72 -3.48 20.35
CA ASP A 200 10.09 -2.22 19.72
C ASP A 200 11.06 -2.44 18.57
N ASN A 201 10.65 -2.03 17.37
CA ASN A 201 11.40 -2.21 16.14
C ASN A 201 11.31 -0.93 15.30
N LYS A 202 12.38 -0.61 14.57
CA LYS A 202 12.45 0.53 13.66
C LYS A 202 11.46 0.42 12.49
N GLU A 203 11.10 -0.80 12.12
CA GLU A 203 10.31 -1.12 10.93
C GLU A 203 8.83 -1.32 11.29
N GLY A 204 7.98 -0.42 10.79
CA GLY A 204 6.54 -0.43 11.01
C GLY A 204 5.90 0.93 10.76
N LEU A 205 4.59 1.09 10.91
CA LEU A 205 3.57 0.07 10.60
C LEU A 205 2.94 0.36 9.24
N ILE A 206 2.29 1.53 9.10
CA ILE A 206 1.83 2.02 7.80
C ILE A 206 3.00 2.66 7.05
N GLY A 207 3.21 2.27 5.80
CA GLY A 207 4.32 2.77 4.98
C GLY A 207 3.91 3.05 3.55
N ILE A 208 4.54 4.06 2.95
CA ILE A 208 4.39 4.45 1.54
C ILE A 208 5.77 4.55 0.90
N ARG A 209 5.89 4.03 -0.33
CA ARG A 209 7.08 4.19 -1.17
C ARG A 209 6.82 5.20 -2.28
N LEU A 210 7.46 6.35 -2.18
CA LEU A 210 7.19 7.53 -3.00
C LEU A 210 7.90 7.48 -4.34
N ALA A 211 7.34 8.16 -5.34
CA ALA A 211 7.98 8.44 -6.62
C ALA A 211 9.23 9.33 -6.45
N ARG A 212 10.16 9.28 -7.42
CA ARG A 212 11.47 9.94 -7.31
C ARG A 212 11.34 11.45 -7.13
N GLU A 213 10.36 12.06 -7.79
CA GLU A 213 10.07 13.49 -7.75
C GLU A 213 9.70 13.96 -6.32
N LEU A 214 9.14 13.06 -5.51
CA LEU A 214 8.75 13.31 -4.13
C LEU A 214 9.80 12.87 -3.10
N GLU A 215 10.98 12.44 -3.54
CA GLU A 215 12.13 12.22 -2.66
C GLU A 215 12.75 13.57 -2.25
N HIS A 216 13.61 13.55 -1.23
CA HIS A 216 14.46 14.71 -0.93
C HIS A 216 15.61 14.77 -1.93
N PRO A 217 16.01 15.98 -2.36
CA PRO A 217 17.27 16.19 -3.04
C PRO A 217 18.43 15.60 -2.24
N SER A 218 19.31 14.85 -2.90
CA SER A 218 20.45 14.22 -2.24
C SER A 218 21.65 14.12 -3.17
N ASP A 219 22.84 14.40 -2.64
CA ASP A 219 24.10 14.24 -3.35
C ASP A 219 24.77 12.88 -3.09
N LYS A 220 24.09 11.99 -2.36
CA LYS A 220 24.63 10.67 -1.98
C LYS A 220 24.57 9.67 -3.15
N PRO A 221 25.53 8.74 -3.24
CA PRO A 221 25.49 7.65 -4.21
C PRO A 221 24.21 6.82 -4.10
N ALA A 222 23.69 6.38 -5.24
CA ALA A 222 22.47 5.58 -5.31
C ALA A 222 22.38 4.79 -6.63
N THR A 223 21.58 3.73 -6.62
CA THR A 223 21.30 2.91 -7.81
C THR A 223 19.92 3.25 -8.36
N PHE A 224 19.85 3.57 -9.66
CA PHE A 224 18.63 3.95 -10.37
C PHE A 224 18.39 3.08 -11.60
N THR A 225 17.15 2.98 -12.05
CA THR A 225 16.76 2.42 -13.35
C THR A 225 17.07 3.37 -14.50
N ASP A 226 17.62 2.84 -15.60
CA ASP A 226 17.73 3.59 -16.87
C ASP A 226 16.43 3.54 -17.69
N ALA A 227 16.45 4.07 -18.91
CA ALA A 227 15.29 4.08 -19.82
C ALA A 227 14.79 2.67 -20.21
N ASN A 228 15.60 1.63 -20.04
CA ASN A 228 15.25 0.23 -20.27
C ASN A 228 14.95 -0.53 -18.96
N GLY A 229 14.94 0.15 -17.81
CA GLY A 229 14.74 -0.45 -16.50
C GLY A 229 15.98 -1.13 -15.91
N ILE A 230 17.17 -0.93 -16.48
CA ILE A 230 18.43 -1.53 -16.02
C ILE A 230 19.00 -0.71 -14.86
N ALA A 231 19.36 -1.39 -13.77
CA ALA A 231 19.92 -0.75 -12.58
C ALA A 231 21.37 -0.30 -12.80
N THR A 232 21.64 1.00 -12.60
CA THR A 232 22.97 1.61 -12.70
C THR A 232 23.27 2.42 -11.43
N THR A 233 24.48 2.26 -10.88
CA THR A 233 24.92 3.05 -9.71
C THR A 233 25.60 4.32 -10.17
N VAL A 234 25.20 5.46 -9.58
CA VAL A 234 25.81 6.77 -9.81
C VAL A 234 26.41 7.30 -8.51
N GLU A 235 27.52 8.03 -8.61
CA GLU A 235 28.19 8.62 -7.43
C GLU A 235 27.40 9.80 -6.84
N LYS A 236 26.70 10.55 -7.70
CA LYS A 236 25.85 11.67 -7.32
C LYS A 236 24.51 11.54 -8.04
N ALA A 237 23.43 11.53 -7.27
CA ALA A 237 22.08 11.45 -7.83
C ALA A 237 21.73 12.73 -8.61
N ASP A 238 21.07 12.57 -9.75
CA ASP A 238 20.41 13.69 -10.43
C ASP A 238 19.17 14.10 -9.63
N ASN A 239 19.14 15.37 -9.23
CA ASN A 239 18.04 15.96 -8.46
C ASN A 239 17.10 16.82 -9.33
N THR A 240 17.27 16.79 -10.65
CA THR A 240 16.34 17.43 -11.59
C THR A 240 14.92 16.89 -11.37
N GLY A 241 13.98 17.78 -11.03
CA GLY A 241 12.58 17.41 -10.76
C GLY A 241 12.32 16.76 -9.39
N VAL A 242 13.30 16.71 -8.49
CA VAL A 242 13.17 16.15 -7.14
C VAL A 242 12.93 17.27 -6.14
N THR A 243 11.75 17.32 -5.53
CA THR A 243 11.30 18.49 -4.74
C THR A 243 10.66 18.12 -3.40
N GLY A 244 10.61 16.84 -3.05
CA GLY A 244 9.99 16.37 -1.82
C GLY A 244 10.56 17.03 -0.56
N HIS A 245 9.68 17.46 0.33
CA HIS A 245 10.03 18.11 1.58
C HIS A 245 9.03 17.78 2.70
N TYR A 246 9.51 17.15 3.79
CA TYR A 246 8.67 16.77 4.92
C TYR A 246 8.48 17.95 5.89
N ILE A 247 7.30 18.03 6.51
CA ILE A 247 6.95 18.96 7.59
C ILE A 247 6.13 18.17 8.61
N SER A 248 6.50 18.23 9.89
CA SER A 248 5.82 17.52 10.98
C SER A 248 4.98 18.44 11.86
N SER A 249 4.06 17.86 12.64
CA SER A 249 3.24 18.62 13.62
C SER A 249 4.06 19.35 14.69
N GLU A 250 5.31 18.97 14.89
CA GLU A 250 6.22 19.59 15.87
C GLU A 250 7.10 20.68 15.23
N GLY A 251 6.86 21.04 13.96
CA GLY A 251 7.61 22.06 13.24
C GLY A 251 9.00 21.59 12.76
N LEU A 252 9.30 20.29 12.84
CA LEU A 252 10.49 19.71 12.22
C LEU A 252 10.27 19.52 10.72
N GLU A 253 11.33 19.74 9.95
CA GLU A 253 11.31 19.74 8.49
C GLU A 253 12.43 18.89 7.89
N GLY A 254 12.24 18.45 6.65
CA GLY A 254 13.23 17.69 5.90
C GLY A 254 13.67 16.41 6.61
N ASP A 255 14.97 16.09 6.54
CA ASP A 255 15.55 14.90 7.17
C ASP A 255 15.45 14.93 8.72
N ALA A 256 15.17 16.08 9.34
CA ALA A 256 15.04 16.19 10.80
C ALA A 256 13.77 15.54 11.36
N VAL A 257 12.79 15.22 10.49
CA VAL A 257 11.56 14.49 10.86
C VAL A 257 11.84 13.02 11.17
N TRP A 258 12.92 12.45 10.63
CA TRP A 258 13.24 11.04 10.83
C TRP A 258 13.48 10.71 12.31
N GLY A 259 12.72 9.75 12.84
CA GLY A 259 12.88 9.22 14.19
C GLY A 259 12.34 10.12 15.29
N THR A 260 11.51 11.12 14.96
CA THR A 260 10.84 11.98 15.95
C THR A 260 9.36 11.62 16.09
N ARG A 261 8.76 12.00 17.23
CA ARG A 261 7.33 11.87 17.46
C ARG A 261 6.59 13.04 16.83
N ALA A 262 5.48 12.77 16.15
CA ALA A 262 4.56 13.80 15.65
C ALA A 262 3.16 13.20 15.44
N LYS A 263 2.12 14.02 15.52
CA LYS A 263 0.71 13.61 15.32
C LYS A 263 0.39 13.39 13.85
N TRP A 264 1.11 14.10 12.99
CA TRP A 264 1.00 14.04 11.55
C TRP A 264 2.32 14.47 10.92
N VAL A 265 2.57 14.02 9.70
CA VAL A 265 3.62 14.52 8.82
C VAL A 265 3.01 14.75 7.45
N ASN A 266 3.31 15.91 6.88
CA ASN A 266 2.99 16.27 5.50
C ASN A 266 4.26 16.22 4.65
N LEU A 267 4.14 15.74 3.42
CA LEU A 267 5.17 15.83 2.40
C LEU A 267 4.67 16.73 1.28
N ASN A 268 5.34 17.85 1.04
CA ASN A 268 5.09 18.69 -0.11
C ASN A 268 6.09 18.37 -1.23
N GLY A 269 5.65 18.47 -2.48
CA GLY A 269 6.50 18.30 -3.65
C GLY A 269 5.76 18.66 -4.94
N THR A 270 6.34 18.28 -6.07
CA THR A 270 5.82 18.57 -7.40
C THR A 270 6.04 17.36 -8.30
N ILE A 271 5.03 16.97 -9.08
CA ILE A 271 5.18 15.99 -10.16
C ILE A 271 4.75 16.66 -11.46
N GLY A 272 5.67 16.82 -12.40
CA GLY A 272 5.42 17.63 -13.60
C GLY A 272 5.19 19.10 -13.21
N ASP A 273 4.02 19.64 -13.52
CA ASP A 273 3.55 20.98 -13.17
C ASP A 273 2.56 21.00 -12.00
N GLU A 274 2.22 19.84 -11.43
CA GLU A 274 1.24 19.71 -10.34
C GLU A 274 1.94 19.73 -8.97
N GLU A 275 1.59 20.70 -8.12
CA GLU A 275 1.95 20.71 -6.70
C GLU A 275 1.15 19.64 -5.95
N ILE A 276 1.83 18.89 -5.08
CA ILE A 276 1.25 17.77 -4.35
C ILE A 276 1.59 17.88 -2.86
N SER A 277 0.59 17.61 -2.01
CA SER A 277 0.79 17.28 -0.60
C SER A 277 0.32 15.87 -0.31
N LEU A 278 1.21 15.08 0.29
CA LEU A 278 0.90 13.76 0.81
C LEU A 278 1.02 13.77 2.33
N LEU A 279 -0.12 13.69 3.00
CA LEU A 279 -0.24 13.76 4.44
C LEU A 279 -0.57 12.39 5.01
N ILE A 280 0.13 11.99 6.07
CA ILE A 280 -0.26 10.84 6.90
C ILE A 280 -0.65 11.38 8.28
N LEU A 281 -1.82 10.97 8.75
CA LEU A 281 -2.37 11.28 10.07
C LEU A 281 -2.32 10.02 10.95
N ASP A 282 -1.71 10.15 12.13
CA ASP A 282 -1.80 9.16 13.20
C ASP A 282 -3.04 9.45 14.07
N HIS A 283 -3.52 8.45 14.81
CA HIS A 283 -4.76 8.57 15.58
C HIS A 283 -4.52 8.38 17.10
N PRO A 284 -5.12 9.19 17.99
CA PRO A 284 -4.91 9.09 19.44
C PRO A 284 -5.24 7.75 20.08
N GLN A 285 -6.04 6.91 19.40
CA GLN A 285 -6.39 5.56 19.88
C GLN A 285 -5.34 4.49 19.51
N ASN A 286 -4.35 4.82 18.69
CA ASN A 286 -3.31 3.87 18.32
C ASN A 286 -2.41 3.61 19.53
N PRO A 287 -2.08 2.33 19.83
CA PRO A 287 -1.05 2.01 20.82
C PRO A 287 0.24 2.76 20.50
N GLY A 288 0.81 3.48 21.48
CA GLY A 288 2.06 4.21 21.31
C GLY A 288 1.95 5.62 20.70
N TYR A 289 0.73 6.11 20.43
CA TYR A 289 0.49 7.47 19.93
C TYR A 289 1.19 8.56 20.77
N PRO A 290 1.71 9.63 20.15
CA PRO A 290 1.90 9.80 18.70
C PRO A 290 3.06 8.94 18.18
N ALA A 291 2.93 8.45 16.95
CA ALA A 291 3.91 7.61 16.29
C ALA A 291 5.28 8.29 16.13
N TYR A 292 6.32 7.46 16.06
CA TYR A 292 7.61 7.86 15.50
C TYR A 292 7.57 7.80 13.98
N TRP A 293 8.23 8.74 13.31
CA TRP A 293 8.14 8.87 11.87
C TRP A 293 9.33 8.29 11.13
N HIS A 294 9.04 7.43 10.16
CA HIS A 294 9.98 6.93 9.15
C HIS A 294 9.91 7.76 7.87
N ALA A 295 10.29 9.03 7.96
CA ALA A 295 10.33 9.99 6.86
C ALA A 295 11.76 10.09 6.29
N ARG A 296 12.11 9.19 5.37
CA ARG A 296 13.47 9.10 4.79
C ARG A 296 13.56 9.91 3.52
N GLY A 297 14.62 10.70 3.37
CA GLY A 297 14.87 11.46 2.14
C GLY A 297 14.91 10.62 0.86
N TYR A 298 15.17 9.31 0.92
CA TYR A 298 15.08 8.45 -0.27
C TYR A 298 13.65 8.04 -0.65
N GLY A 299 12.60 8.51 0.04
CA GLY A 299 11.19 8.31 -0.32
C GLY A 299 10.45 7.19 0.41
N LEU A 300 10.98 6.69 1.54
CA LEU A 300 10.20 5.85 2.45
C LEU A 300 9.49 6.79 3.42
N PHE A 301 8.17 6.70 3.46
CA PHE A 301 7.33 7.53 4.32
C PHE A 301 6.41 6.66 5.16
N ALA A 302 6.71 6.49 6.44
CA ALA A 302 6.00 5.58 7.33
C ALA A 302 5.71 6.21 8.71
N ALA A 303 4.66 5.73 9.38
CA ALA A 303 4.38 6.03 10.78
C ALA A 303 4.48 4.73 11.60
N ASN A 304 5.36 4.74 12.60
CA ASN A 304 5.65 3.61 13.47
C ASN A 304 5.34 3.96 14.94
N PRO A 305 4.17 3.57 15.45
CA PRO A 305 3.86 3.81 16.84
C PRO A 305 4.41 2.72 17.79
N LEU A 306 5.13 1.71 17.30
CA LEU A 306 5.67 0.61 18.11
C LEU A 306 7.21 0.56 18.07
N GLY A 307 7.90 1.70 18.00
CA GLY A 307 9.36 1.75 17.84
C GLY A 307 10.10 2.47 18.98
N GLN A 308 9.50 2.60 20.15
CA GLN A 308 9.93 3.51 21.22
C GLN A 308 11.41 3.33 21.58
N ALA A 309 11.86 2.11 21.87
CA ALA A 309 13.25 1.83 22.23
C ALA A 309 14.22 2.18 21.09
N GLU A 310 13.87 1.82 19.85
CA GLU A 310 14.71 2.06 18.69
C GLU A 310 14.89 3.56 18.40
N PHE A 311 13.81 4.33 18.42
CA PHE A 311 13.85 5.75 18.09
C PHE A 311 14.31 6.64 19.24
N SER A 312 13.99 6.26 20.47
CA SER A 312 14.42 7.00 21.66
C SER A 312 15.83 6.63 22.13
N LYS A 313 16.49 5.65 21.48
CA LYS A 313 17.77 5.05 21.91
C LYS A 313 17.68 4.46 23.33
N GLY A 314 16.59 3.74 23.59
CA GLY A 314 16.33 3.01 24.84
C GLY A 314 15.82 3.87 26.00
N LYS A 315 15.44 5.14 25.77
CA LYS A 315 14.86 6.00 26.82
C LYS A 315 13.40 5.69 27.10
N GLU A 316 12.68 5.24 26.08
CA GLU A 316 11.31 4.78 26.13
C GLU A 316 11.27 3.33 25.67
N THR A 317 10.31 2.55 26.15
CA THR A 317 10.05 1.19 25.68
C THR A 317 8.56 0.92 25.73
N LEU A 318 7.99 0.40 24.65
CA LEU A 318 6.59 -0.02 24.63
C LEU A 318 6.48 -1.54 24.80
N ASP A 319 7.27 -2.30 24.04
CA ASP A 319 7.28 -3.77 24.02
C ASP A 319 5.86 -4.35 23.90
N PHE A 320 5.18 -3.94 22.84
CA PHE A 320 3.77 -4.22 22.63
C PHE A 320 3.48 -5.73 22.57
N LYS A 321 2.42 -6.17 23.26
CA LYS A 321 2.05 -7.58 23.39
C LYS A 321 0.53 -7.74 23.35
N LEU A 322 0.08 -8.87 22.82
CA LEU A 322 -1.31 -9.32 22.84
C LEU A 322 -1.36 -10.76 23.34
N LYS A 323 -2.27 -11.07 24.27
CA LYS A 323 -2.54 -12.46 24.62
C LYS A 323 -3.42 -13.11 23.58
N LYS A 324 -3.33 -14.43 23.44
CA LYS A 324 -4.25 -15.18 22.58
C LYS A 324 -5.71 -14.83 22.92
N GLY A 325 -6.46 -14.42 21.91
CA GLY A 325 -7.86 -14.00 22.05
C GLY A 325 -8.05 -12.49 22.20
N ASP A 326 -7.00 -11.73 22.55
CA ASP A 326 -7.06 -10.27 22.61
C ASP A 326 -7.05 -9.66 21.22
N SER A 327 -7.45 -8.38 21.14
CA SER A 327 -7.35 -7.60 19.92
C SER A 327 -6.93 -6.16 20.20
N THR A 328 -6.35 -5.52 19.19
CA THR A 328 -6.04 -4.09 19.16
C THR A 328 -6.48 -3.47 17.85
N ALA A 329 -6.48 -2.15 17.79
CA ALA A 329 -6.81 -1.40 16.59
C ALA A 329 -5.70 -0.39 16.26
N PHE A 330 -5.50 -0.18 14.96
CA PHE A 330 -4.68 0.89 14.41
C PHE A 330 -5.52 1.64 13.38
N LYS A 331 -5.48 2.96 13.43
CA LYS A 331 -6.23 3.84 12.55
C LYS A 331 -5.30 4.90 11.97
N TYR A 332 -5.25 5.00 10.65
CA TYR A 332 -4.46 6.02 9.95
C TYR A 332 -5.28 6.63 8.84
N ARG A 333 -4.95 7.86 8.45
CA ARG A 333 -5.50 8.47 7.24
C ARG A 333 -4.38 9.02 6.39
N VAL A 334 -4.35 8.61 5.13
CA VAL A 334 -3.49 9.17 4.09
C VAL A 334 -4.32 10.14 3.28
N VAL A 335 -3.87 11.37 3.09
CA VAL A 335 -4.51 12.39 2.25
C VAL A 335 -3.60 12.70 1.07
N ILE A 336 -4.16 12.67 -0.13
CA ILE A 336 -3.50 13.11 -1.37
C ILE A 336 -4.22 14.39 -1.81
N HIS A 337 -3.51 15.50 -1.71
CA HIS A 337 -3.95 16.82 -2.17
C HIS A 337 -3.08 17.23 -3.36
N ALA A 338 -3.69 17.82 -4.38
CA ALA A 338 -3.04 18.14 -5.63
C ALA A 338 -3.56 19.47 -6.20
N GLY A 339 -2.71 20.21 -6.89
CA GLY A 339 -2.98 21.54 -7.44
C GLY A 339 -2.53 22.70 -6.55
N SER A 340 -2.13 22.41 -5.31
CA SER A 340 -1.44 23.32 -4.39
C SER A 340 -0.77 22.51 -3.29
N HIS A 341 0.06 23.16 -2.47
CA HIS A 341 0.45 22.58 -1.17
C HIS A 341 -0.57 22.89 -0.08
N LEU A 342 -0.88 21.89 0.74
CA LEU A 342 -1.59 22.08 2.00
C LEU A 342 -0.74 22.96 2.94
N ASP A 343 -1.36 24.00 3.49
CA ASP A 343 -0.78 24.78 4.56
C ASP A 343 -0.92 24.08 5.93
N ASN A 344 -0.14 24.55 6.92
CA ASN A 344 -0.13 23.94 8.24
C ASN A 344 -1.48 24.05 8.98
N GLU A 345 -2.27 25.09 8.72
CA GLU A 345 -3.58 25.28 9.36
C GLU A 345 -4.61 24.26 8.82
N GLY A 346 -4.65 24.06 7.51
CA GLY A 346 -5.46 23.05 6.85
C GLY A 346 -5.10 21.64 7.29
N VAL A 347 -3.79 21.31 7.34
CA VAL A 347 -3.31 20.02 7.86
C VAL A 347 -3.73 19.82 9.31
N LYS A 348 -3.57 20.84 10.17
CA LYS A 348 -3.96 20.77 11.57
C LYS A 348 -5.45 20.51 11.73
N LYS A 349 -6.29 21.21 10.96
CA LYS A 349 -7.75 21.01 10.96
C LYS A 349 -8.12 19.57 10.56
N MET A 350 -7.52 19.05 9.49
CA MET A 350 -7.74 17.65 9.07
C MET A 350 -7.33 16.65 10.16
N ALA A 351 -6.24 16.92 10.89
CA ALA A 351 -5.78 16.09 11.99
C ALA A 351 -6.74 16.11 13.19
N GLU A 352 -7.25 17.30 13.56
CA GLU A 352 -8.22 17.47 14.65
C GLU A 352 -9.54 16.75 14.32
N GLU A 353 -10.07 16.93 13.11
CA GLU A 353 -11.27 16.23 12.63
C GLU A 353 -11.08 14.71 12.63
N PHE A 354 -9.91 14.23 12.21
CA PHE A 354 -9.62 12.79 12.20
C PHE A 354 -9.51 12.19 13.61
N ALA A 355 -8.94 12.94 14.55
CA ALA A 355 -8.81 12.56 15.95
C ALA A 355 -10.15 12.62 16.73
N GLY A 356 -11.16 13.29 16.17
CA GLY A 356 -12.49 13.42 16.77
C GLY A 356 -12.60 14.59 17.76
N PHE A 357 -11.85 15.67 17.55
CA PHE A 357 -11.91 16.91 18.33
C PHE A 357 -12.85 17.96 17.72
#